data_AF-A0A1Y3AWL2-F1
#
_entry.id   AF-A0A1Y3AWL2-F1
#
_cell.length_a   1.000
_cell.length_b   1.000
_cell.length_c   1.000
_cell.angle_alpha   90.00
_cell.angle_beta   90.00
_cell.angle_gamma   90.00
#
_symmetry.space_group_name_H-M   'P 1'
#
loop_
_entity.id
_entity.type
_entity.pdbx_description
1 polymer ?
#
loop_
_entity_poly.entity_id
_entity_poly.type
_entity_poly.pdbx_seq_one_letter_code
_entity_poly.pdbx_strand_id
1 'polypeptide(L)'
;MRSHVKFVVALFHETASCIRSMPLILIQPLWTLLALIGFLTLWLFILMALATSDHQSRDQRMLHTTTDKDLLSVGTELKNKLTSFTLIRYRDSSWIQFMWWYLLIAFVWIAEFLCSCQQMVIAGAVSSWYFSRDRDNLGFPILNATRDLVCCHLGSVALGSFLITAVKLPRLIIQQTTARLRQFEEYRLARTALQACGCCLWVVEKFLNYLTRNAYTMVVLKRTNFCVSARLAFQTLFSNTIRVAAINSIGDFILLLGKLIVASLTAIVGVILIRVSIMTL
;
A
#
# COMPACT_ATOMS: atom_id res chain seq x y z
N MET A 1 21.56 -23.65 18.83
CA MET A 1 21.86 -22.27 18.38
C MET A 1 22.96 -22.21 17.31
N ARG A 2 24.16 -22.78 17.52
CA ARG A 2 25.26 -22.76 16.53
C ARG A 2 24.90 -23.35 15.16
N SER A 3 24.06 -24.38 15.09
CA SER A 3 23.58 -24.97 13.83
C SER A 3 22.72 -24.01 13.00
N HIS A 4 21.85 -23.23 13.64
CA HIS A 4 21.01 -22.24 12.96
C HIS A 4 21.84 -21.07 12.41
N VAL A 5 22.85 -20.62 13.15
CA VAL A 5 23.77 -19.57 12.68
C VAL A 5 24.53 -20.04 11.43
N LYS A 6 25.07 -21.25 11.43
CA LYS A 6 25.74 -21.82 10.23
C LYS A 6 24.80 -21.90 9.03
N PHE A 7 23.56 -22.35 9.25
CA PHE A 7 22.55 -22.42 8.19
C PHE A 7 22.22 -21.02 7.62
N VAL A 8 22.04 -20.02 8.49
CA VAL A 8 21.76 -18.65 8.05
C VAL A 8 22.94 -18.06 7.29
N VAL A 9 24.18 -18.27 7.76
CA VAL A 9 25.39 -17.84 7.03
C VAL A 9 25.46 -18.47 5.64
N ALA A 10 25.14 -19.77 5.52
CA ALA A 10 25.06 -20.43 4.22
C ALA A 10 23.97 -19.80 3.33
N LEU A 11 22.80 -19.46 3.90
CA LEU A 11 21.72 -18.78 3.16
C LEU A 11 22.16 -17.40 2.65
N PHE A 12 22.91 -16.62 3.44
CA PHE A 12 23.46 -15.34 3.01
C PHE A 12 24.52 -15.50 1.93
N HIS A 13 25.36 -16.52 2.02
CA HIS A 13 26.34 -16.83 0.97
C HIS A 13 25.64 -17.16 -0.37
N GLU A 14 24.61 -18.01 -0.35
CA GLU A 14 23.81 -18.31 -1.54
C GLU A 14 23.08 -17.07 -2.07
N THR A 15 22.56 -16.23 -1.18
CA THR A 15 21.91 -14.97 -1.57
C THR A 15 22.91 -14.02 -2.23
N ALA A 16 24.13 -13.91 -1.73
CA ALA A 16 25.19 -13.09 -2.32
C ALA A 16 25.62 -13.62 -3.69
N SER A 17 25.71 -14.96 -3.84
CA SER A 17 25.99 -15.61 -5.13
C SER A 17 24.88 -15.34 -6.16
N CYS A 18 23.61 -15.42 -5.71
CA CYS A 18 22.43 -15.08 -6.51
C CYS A 18 22.45 -13.63 -6.99
N ILE A 19 22.74 -12.67 -6.10
CA ILE A 19 22.85 -11.24 -6.44
C ILE A 19 24.01 -10.99 -7.41
N ARG A 20 25.16 -11.66 -7.22
CA ARG A 20 26.30 -11.55 -8.14
C ARG A 20 25.98 -12.08 -9.53
N SER A 21 25.22 -13.17 -9.61
CA SER A 21 24.82 -13.78 -10.89
C SER A 21 23.73 -12.97 -11.60
N MET A 22 22.88 -12.26 -10.86
CA MET A 22 21.76 -11.47 -11.38
C MET A 22 21.75 -10.07 -10.78
N PRO A 23 22.72 -9.20 -11.14
CA PRO A 23 22.87 -7.88 -10.52
C PRO A 23 21.65 -6.97 -10.74
N LEU A 24 20.88 -7.21 -11.82
CA LEU A 24 19.65 -6.50 -12.11
C LEU A 24 18.58 -6.64 -11.01
N ILE A 25 18.67 -7.63 -10.10
CA ILE A 25 17.70 -7.81 -9.00
C ILE A 25 17.71 -6.59 -8.08
N LEU A 26 18.86 -5.92 -7.95
CA LEU A 26 19.00 -4.70 -7.16
C LEU A 26 18.31 -3.48 -7.78
N ILE A 27 18.04 -3.51 -9.10
CA ILE A 27 17.33 -2.44 -9.81
C ILE A 27 15.81 -2.60 -9.63
N GLN A 28 15.32 -3.80 -9.31
CA GLN A 28 13.89 -4.08 -9.19
C GLN A 28 13.14 -3.12 -8.23
N PRO A 29 13.65 -2.78 -7.02
CA PRO A 29 13.00 -1.82 -6.14
C PRO A 29 12.91 -0.41 -6.73
N LEU A 30 13.89 0.02 -7.54
CA LEU A 30 13.87 1.32 -8.22
C LEU A 30 12.79 1.35 -9.30
N TRP A 31 12.64 0.27 -10.05
CA TRP A 31 11.57 0.14 -11.03
C TRP A 31 10.18 0.23 -10.39
N THR A 32 9.97 -0.45 -9.25
CA THR A 32 8.71 -0.34 -8.50
C THR A 32 8.49 1.07 -7.96
N LEU A 33 9.54 1.75 -7.50
CA LEU A 33 9.45 3.14 -7.04
C LEU A 33 9.00 4.05 -8.19
N LEU A 34 9.58 3.91 -9.38
CA LEU A 34 9.15 4.65 -10.57
C LEU A 34 7.69 4.36 -10.92
N ALA A 35 7.26 3.10 -10.86
CA ALA A 35 5.87 2.72 -11.08
C ALA A 35 4.92 3.34 -10.03
N LEU A 36 5.32 3.40 -8.76
CA LEU A 36 4.57 4.05 -7.68
C LEU A 36 4.49 5.57 -7.87
N ILE A 37 5.57 6.22 -8.31
CA ILE A 37 5.57 7.65 -8.63
C ILE A 37 4.63 7.93 -9.81
N GLY A 38 4.74 7.16 -10.89
CA GLY A 38 3.83 7.29 -12.05
C GLY A 38 2.37 7.03 -11.69
N PHE A 39 2.12 6.07 -10.81
CA PHE A 39 0.78 5.84 -10.26
C PHE A 39 0.30 7.04 -9.43
N LEU A 40 1.15 7.59 -8.56
CA LEU A 40 0.81 8.76 -7.75
C LEU A 40 0.52 9.99 -8.61
N THR A 41 1.30 10.26 -9.65
CA THR A 41 1.07 11.39 -10.55
C THR A 41 -0.25 11.23 -11.32
N LEU A 42 -0.51 10.05 -11.87
CA LEU A 42 -1.79 9.73 -12.51
C LEU A 42 -2.96 9.90 -11.53
N TRP A 43 -2.78 9.44 -10.30
CA TRP A 43 -3.81 9.54 -9.26
C TRP A 43 -4.11 11.00 -8.89
N LEU A 44 -3.08 11.81 -8.68
CA LEU A 44 -3.24 13.25 -8.42
C LEU A 44 -3.91 13.97 -9.58
N PHE A 45 -3.61 13.59 -10.83
CA PHE A 45 -4.30 14.11 -12.00
C PHE A 45 -5.79 13.76 -11.98
N ILE A 46 -6.16 12.51 -11.67
CA ILE A 46 -7.57 12.10 -11.52
C ILE A 46 -8.25 12.92 -10.43
N LEU A 47 -7.62 13.11 -9.27
CA LEU A 47 -8.17 13.92 -8.19
C LEU A 47 -8.35 15.39 -8.60
N MET A 48 -7.39 15.97 -9.33
CA MET A 48 -7.48 17.33 -9.84
C MET A 48 -8.60 17.47 -10.89
N ALA A 49 -8.72 16.51 -11.81
CA ALA A 49 -9.81 16.46 -12.77
C ALA A 49 -11.17 16.37 -12.07
N LEU A 50 -11.29 15.53 -11.04
CA LEU A 50 -12.51 15.40 -10.24
C LEU A 50 -12.84 16.67 -9.46
N ALA A 51 -11.84 17.30 -8.83
CA ALA A 51 -12.01 18.56 -8.11
C ALA A 51 -12.44 19.71 -9.05
N THR A 52 -11.98 19.69 -10.29
CA THR A 52 -12.36 20.69 -11.31
C THR A 52 -13.73 20.36 -11.93
N SER A 53 -14.14 19.09 -11.91
CA SER A 53 -15.39 18.61 -12.51
C SER A 53 -16.64 18.86 -11.65
N ASP A 54 -16.51 19.44 -10.45
CA ASP A 54 -17.66 19.77 -9.59
C ASP A 54 -18.52 20.85 -10.27
N HIS A 55 -19.38 20.39 -11.19
CA HIS A 55 -20.26 21.24 -11.96
C HIS A 55 -21.39 21.70 -11.03
N GLN A 56 -21.33 22.99 -10.72
CA GLN A 56 -22.32 23.76 -10.00
C GLN A 56 -23.70 23.58 -10.66
N SER A 57 -24.47 22.63 -10.15
CA SER A 57 -25.83 22.34 -10.61
C SER A 57 -26.73 23.51 -10.19
N ARG A 58 -26.86 24.53 -11.06
CA ARG A 58 -27.80 25.66 -10.91
C ARG A 58 -29.23 25.12 -11.02
N ASP A 59 -29.79 24.63 -9.92
CA ASP A 59 -31.23 24.32 -9.86
C ASP A 59 -32.00 25.65 -9.68
N GLN A 60 -32.35 26.32 -10.78
CA GLN A 60 -33.30 27.45 -10.80
C GLN A 60 -34.71 26.91 -10.50
N ARG A 61 -35.00 26.57 -9.25
CA ARG A 61 -36.39 26.42 -8.84
C ARG A 61 -36.97 27.81 -8.57
N MET A 62 -37.70 28.31 -9.57
CA MET A 62 -38.57 29.47 -9.44
C MET A 62 -39.50 29.29 -8.23
N LEU A 63 -39.38 30.18 -7.26
CA LEU A 63 -40.29 30.28 -6.12
C LEU A 63 -41.65 30.78 -6.66
N HIS A 64 -42.59 29.88 -6.93
CA HIS A 64 -43.99 30.28 -7.11
C HIS A 64 -44.50 30.83 -5.78
N THR A 65 -44.48 32.17 -5.67
CA THR A 65 -45.16 32.86 -4.59
C THR A 65 -46.63 32.92 -4.98
N THR A 66 -47.48 32.16 -4.28
CA THR A 66 -48.93 32.37 -4.33
C THR A 66 -49.18 33.81 -3.90
N THR A 67 -49.68 34.61 -4.83
CA THR A 67 -49.98 36.01 -4.67
C THR A 67 -51.08 36.17 -3.62
N ASP A 68 -50.75 36.69 -2.45
CA ASP A 68 -51.73 37.36 -1.60
C ASP A 68 -51.65 38.87 -1.89
N LYS A 69 -52.81 39.49 -2.12
CA LYS A 69 -52.94 40.73 -2.91
C LYS A 69 -52.78 42.05 -2.13
N ASP A 70 -52.47 42.03 -0.84
CA ASP A 70 -52.74 43.21 0.03
C ASP A 70 -51.52 43.99 0.57
N LEU A 71 -50.31 43.87 0.00
CA LEU A 71 -49.15 44.67 0.50
C LEU A 71 -48.23 45.24 -0.60
N LEU A 72 -48.82 45.86 -1.62
CA LEU A 72 -48.17 46.19 -2.90
C LEU A 72 -47.77 47.67 -3.09
N SER A 73 -47.13 48.33 -2.13
CA SER A 73 -46.55 49.67 -2.40
C SER A 73 -45.25 50.04 -1.68
N VAL A 74 -44.90 49.42 -0.56
CA VAL A 74 -43.63 49.72 0.16
C VAL A 74 -42.55 48.65 -0.09
N GLY A 75 -42.91 47.49 -0.62
CA GLY A 75 -42.01 46.34 -0.78
C GLY A 75 -41.13 46.33 -2.04
N THR A 76 -41.32 47.25 -2.99
CA THR A 76 -40.75 47.10 -4.35
C THR A 76 -39.23 47.32 -4.41
N GLU A 77 -38.68 48.23 -3.61
CA GLU A 77 -37.22 48.43 -3.53
C GLU A 77 -36.51 47.36 -2.69
N LEU A 78 -37.11 46.94 -1.58
CA LEU A 78 -36.52 45.91 -0.72
C LEU A 78 -36.59 44.53 -1.39
N LYS A 79 -37.66 44.23 -2.13
CA LYS A 79 -37.83 42.98 -2.89
C LYS A 79 -36.76 42.84 -3.98
N ASN A 80 -36.46 43.92 -4.71
CA ASN A 80 -35.40 43.90 -5.73
C ASN A 80 -33.99 43.74 -5.13
N LYS A 81 -33.78 44.21 -3.88
CA LYS A 81 -32.52 44.07 -3.15
C LYS A 81 -32.36 42.71 -2.44
N LEU A 82 -33.47 42.06 -2.07
CA LEU A 82 -33.50 40.71 -1.49
C LEU A 82 -33.48 39.60 -2.55
N THR A 83 -33.96 39.85 -3.78
CA THR A 83 -33.92 38.89 -4.88
C THR A 83 -32.51 38.58 -5.40
N SER A 84 -31.48 39.32 -4.99
CA SER A 84 -30.09 39.01 -5.36
C SER A 84 -29.41 38.02 -4.41
N PHE A 85 -30.05 37.61 -3.30
CA PHE A 85 -29.48 36.59 -2.43
C PHE A 85 -29.74 35.19 -3.02
N THR A 86 -28.87 34.82 -3.95
CA THR A 86 -28.88 33.48 -4.57
C THR A 86 -28.41 32.47 -3.53
N LEU A 87 -29.35 31.85 -2.82
CA LEU A 87 -29.04 30.79 -1.86
C LEU A 87 -28.65 29.53 -2.65
N ILE A 88 -27.34 29.37 -2.89
CA ILE A 88 -26.77 28.19 -3.56
C ILE A 88 -26.89 27.01 -2.59
N ARG A 89 -27.97 26.25 -2.70
CA ARG A 89 -28.12 24.99 -1.97
C ARG A 89 -27.40 23.90 -2.76
N TYR A 90 -26.18 23.59 -2.33
CA TYR A 90 -25.46 22.41 -2.77
C TYR A 90 -26.31 21.17 -2.48
N ARG A 91 -26.65 20.42 -3.52
CA ARG A 91 -27.28 19.11 -3.38
C ARG A 91 -26.16 18.08 -3.40
N ASP A 92 -25.80 17.59 -2.22
CA ASP A 92 -24.85 16.48 -2.08
C ASP A 92 -25.44 15.26 -2.79
N SER A 93 -25.02 15.01 -4.03
CA SER A 93 -25.38 13.80 -4.74
C SER A 93 -24.68 12.62 -4.07
N SER A 94 -25.44 11.65 -3.56
CA SER A 94 -24.90 10.46 -2.88
C SER A 94 -23.84 9.74 -3.71
N TRP A 95 -23.92 9.82 -5.04
CA TRP A 95 -22.94 9.30 -5.98
C TRP A 95 -21.52 9.87 -5.80
N ILE A 96 -21.40 11.15 -5.48
CA ILE A 96 -20.10 11.83 -5.29
C ILE A 96 -19.43 11.27 -4.03
N GLN A 97 -20.19 11.02 -2.96
CA GLN A 97 -19.66 10.45 -1.72
C GLN A 97 -19.14 9.01 -1.91
N PHE A 98 -19.87 8.16 -2.65
CA PHE A 98 -19.41 6.80 -2.97
C PHE A 98 -18.14 6.80 -3.82
N MET A 99 -18.01 7.75 -4.75
CA MET A 99 -16.84 7.85 -5.62
C MET A 99 -15.55 8.13 -4.85
N TRP A 100 -15.58 9.02 -3.86
CA TRP A 100 -14.42 9.29 -3.01
C TRP A 100 -13.93 8.05 -2.24
N TRP A 101 -14.86 7.25 -1.71
CA TRP A 101 -14.52 5.99 -1.04
C TRP A 101 -13.95 4.95 -2.01
N TYR A 102 -14.59 4.79 -3.17
CA TYR A 102 -14.07 3.90 -4.22
C TYR A 102 -12.65 4.27 -4.61
N LEU A 103 -12.38 5.57 -4.80
CA LEU A 103 -11.06 6.08 -5.14
C LEU A 103 -10.05 5.77 -4.03
N LEU A 104 -10.36 6.07 -2.77
CA LEU A 104 -9.45 5.77 -1.66
C LEU A 104 -9.12 4.27 -1.57
N ILE A 105 -10.11 3.41 -1.72
CA ILE A 105 -9.93 1.95 -1.69
C ILE A 105 -9.04 1.50 -2.86
N ALA A 106 -9.33 1.97 -4.07
CA ALA A 106 -8.55 1.67 -5.27
C ALA A 106 -7.10 2.17 -5.13
N PHE A 107 -6.88 3.34 -4.53
CA PHE A 107 -5.54 3.87 -4.28
C PHE A 107 -4.68 2.94 -3.44
N VAL A 108 -5.23 2.51 -2.29
CA VAL A 108 -4.53 1.62 -1.37
C VAL A 108 -4.32 0.24 -2.02
N TRP A 109 -5.32 -0.28 -2.74
CA TRP A 109 -5.23 -1.57 -3.39
C TRP A 109 -4.17 -1.61 -4.50
N ILE A 110 -4.16 -0.62 -5.39
CA ILE A 110 -3.19 -0.55 -6.50
C ILE A 110 -1.77 -0.40 -5.96
N ALA A 111 -1.56 0.39 -4.89
CA ALA A 111 -0.25 0.50 -4.24
C ALA A 111 0.23 -0.85 -3.67
N GLU A 112 -0.65 -1.61 -3.02
CA GLU A 112 -0.34 -2.97 -2.53
C GLU A 112 -0.11 -3.96 -3.69
N PHE A 113 -0.85 -3.82 -4.77
CA PHE A 113 -0.68 -4.62 -5.99
C PHE A 113 0.69 -4.41 -6.62
N LEU A 114 1.12 -3.15 -6.80
CA LEU A 114 2.44 -2.83 -7.35
C LEU A 114 3.58 -3.38 -6.46
N CYS A 115 3.46 -3.24 -5.14
CA CYS A 115 4.40 -3.84 -4.19
C CYS A 115 4.42 -5.38 -4.26
N SER A 116 3.25 -6.00 -4.48
CA SER A 116 3.12 -7.45 -4.59
C SER A 116 3.69 -7.99 -5.91
N CYS A 117 3.53 -7.24 -7.01
CA CYS A 117 4.17 -7.54 -8.29
C CYS A 117 5.69 -7.63 -8.14
N GLN A 118 6.30 -6.67 -7.42
CA GLN A 118 7.73 -6.72 -7.11
C GLN A 118 8.14 -8.02 -6.41
N GLN A 119 7.41 -8.41 -5.36
CA GLN A 119 7.71 -9.62 -4.60
C GLN A 119 7.62 -10.88 -5.48
N MET A 120 6.61 -10.94 -6.36
CA MET A 120 6.43 -12.05 -7.30
C MET A 120 7.58 -12.12 -8.32
N VAL A 121 8.02 -11.00 -8.89
CA VAL A 121 9.15 -10.98 -9.84
C VAL A 121 10.45 -11.41 -9.17
N ILE A 122 10.72 -10.95 -7.95
CA ILE A 122 11.91 -11.35 -7.20
C ILE A 122 11.88 -12.86 -6.91
N ALA A 123 10.75 -13.38 -6.44
CA ALA A 123 10.57 -14.82 -6.22
C ALA A 123 10.73 -15.63 -7.53
N GLY A 124 10.20 -15.11 -8.63
CA GLY A 124 10.40 -15.57 -10.00
C GLY A 124 11.86 -15.74 -10.36
N ALA A 125 12.59 -14.63 -10.38
CA ALA A 125 13.99 -14.60 -10.78
C ALA A 125 14.87 -15.48 -9.87
N VAL A 126 14.70 -15.40 -8.55
CA VAL A 126 15.47 -16.18 -7.57
C VAL A 126 15.21 -17.68 -7.73
N SER A 127 13.94 -18.09 -7.92
CA SER A 127 13.62 -19.51 -8.13
C SER A 127 14.19 -20.04 -9.44
N SER A 128 14.10 -19.27 -10.53
CA SER A 128 14.68 -19.65 -11.82
C SER A 128 16.19 -19.84 -11.72
N TRP A 129 16.88 -18.98 -10.97
CA TRP A 129 18.32 -19.12 -10.72
C TRP A 129 18.64 -20.33 -9.85
N TYR A 130 17.92 -20.50 -8.74
CA TYR A 130 18.18 -21.56 -7.77
C TYR A 130 18.06 -22.95 -8.39
N PHE A 131 17.07 -23.15 -9.26
CA PHE A 131 16.82 -24.41 -9.97
C PHE A 131 17.50 -24.49 -11.35
N SER A 132 18.20 -23.44 -11.81
CA SER A 132 18.97 -23.53 -13.04
C SER A 132 20.15 -24.46 -12.85
N ARG A 133 20.36 -25.33 -13.84
CA ARG A 133 21.48 -26.26 -13.91
C ARG A 133 22.77 -25.55 -14.34
N ASP A 134 22.62 -24.51 -15.16
CA ASP A 134 23.68 -23.61 -15.59
C ASP A 134 23.41 -22.22 -14.97
N ARG A 135 24.19 -21.87 -13.95
CA ARG A 135 24.07 -20.60 -13.21
C ARG A 135 24.89 -19.48 -13.83
N ASP A 136 25.67 -19.76 -14.87
CA ASP A 136 26.50 -18.76 -15.55
C ASP A 136 25.84 -18.24 -16.83
N ASN A 137 24.90 -19.01 -17.41
CA ASN A 137 24.16 -18.63 -18.62
C ASN A 137 22.65 -18.46 -18.39
N LEU A 138 22.25 -17.49 -17.56
CA LEU A 138 20.85 -17.26 -17.15
C LEU A 138 20.03 -16.37 -18.10
N GLY A 139 20.66 -15.77 -19.12
CA GLY A 139 20.02 -14.76 -19.98
C GLY A 139 19.50 -13.57 -19.16
N PHE A 140 18.19 -13.27 -19.27
CA PHE A 140 17.53 -12.18 -18.54
C PHE A 140 16.44 -12.70 -17.58
N PRO A 141 16.81 -13.27 -16.43
CA PRO A 141 15.87 -13.94 -15.52
C PRO A 141 14.78 -13.02 -14.96
N ILE A 142 15.08 -11.73 -14.78
CA ILE A 142 14.10 -10.73 -14.31
C ILE A 142 13.08 -10.38 -15.39
N LEU A 143 13.53 -10.24 -16.64
CA LEU A 143 12.63 -9.96 -17.75
C LEU A 143 11.68 -11.15 -17.97
N ASN A 144 12.23 -12.37 -17.91
CA ASN A 144 11.44 -13.60 -17.99
C ASN A 144 10.43 -13.71 -16.84
N ALA A 145 10.87 -13.47 -15.59
CA ALA A 145 9.97 -13.46 -14.44
C ALA A 145 8.89 -12.36 -14.53
N THR A 146 9.22 -11.20 -15.09
CA THR A 146 8.27 -10.10 -15.32
C THR A 146 7.26 -10.48 -16.40
N ARG A 147 7.70 -11.12 -17.49
CA ARG A 147 6.81 -11.65 -18.53
C ARG A 147 5.88 -12.71 -17.95
N ASP A 148 6.41 -13.66 -17.18
CA ASP A 148 5.62 -14.71 -16.53
C ASP A 148 4.60 -14.10 -15.54
N LEU A 149 4.97 -13.05 -14.81
CA LEU A 149 4.04 -12.29 -13.98
C LEU A 149 2.88 -11.74 -14.79
N VAL A 150 3.16 -10.99 -15.86
CA VAL A 150 2.16 -10.30 -16.68
C VAL A 150 1.25 -11.31 -17.40
N CYS A 151 1.81 -12.40 -17.92
CA CYS A 151 1.06 -13.38 -18.69
C CYS A 151 0.26 -14.37 -17.82
N CYS A 152 0.81 -14.79 -16.67
CA CYS A 152 0.31 -15.99 -15.98
C CYS A 152 -0.03 -15.78 -14.50
N HIS A 153 0.53 -14.78 -13.82
CA HIS A 153 0.41 -14.67 -12.35
C HIS A 153 -0.27 -13.40 -11.86
N LEU A 154 -0.67 -12.49 -12.75
CA LEU A 154 -1.31 -11.22 -12.41
C LEU A 154 -2.56 -11.41 -11.54
N GLY A 155 -3.40 -12.40 -11.85
CA GLY A 155 -4.60 -12.72 -11.07
C GLY A 155 -4.29 -13.18 -9.64
N SER A 156 -3.26 -14.01 -9.45
CA SER A 156 -2.81 -14.44 -8.12
C SER A 156 -2.30 -13.27 -7.28
N VAL A 157 -1.57 -12.34 -7.92
CA VAL A 157 -1.05 -11.13 -7.26
C VAL A 157 -2.18 -10.14 -6.93
N ALA A 158 -3.15 -9.97 -7.84
CA ALA A 158 -4.34 -9.16 -7.61
C ALA A 158 -5.16 -9.67 -6.43
N LEU A 159 -5.40 -10.99 -6.36
CA LEU A 159 -6.13 -11.60 -5.25
C LEU A 159 -5.40 -11.45 -3.91
N GLY A 160 -4.09 -11.72 -3.86
CA GLY A 160 -3.31 -11.60 -2.63
C GLY A 160 -3.21 -10.16 -2.12
N SER A 161 -2.95 -9.19 -3.01
CA SER A 161 -2.91 -7.76 -2.65
C SER A 161 -4.28 -7.21 -2.22
N PHE A 162 -5.35 -7.69 -2.85
CA PHE A 162 -6.72 -7.37 -2.44
C PHE A 162 -7.02 -7.89 -1.03
N LEU A 163 -6.65 -9.13 -0.73
CA LEU A 163 -6.87 -9.74 0.60
C LEU A 163 -6.15 -8.97 1.71
N ILE A 164 -4.92 -8.52 1.47
CA ILE A 164 -4.18 -7.65 2.40
C ILE A 164 -4.93 -6.33 2.57
N THR A 165 -5.36 -5.72 1.46
CA THR A 165 -6.04 -4.42 1.46
C THR A 165 -7.38 -4.48 2.21
N ALA A 166 -8.13 -5.58 2.08
CA ALA A 166 -9.40 -5.81 2.74
C ALA A 166 -9.30 -5.79 4.29
N VAL A 167 -8.14 -6.12 4.86
CA VAL A 167 -7.89 -6.03 6.31
C VAL A 167 -7.21 -4.71 6.69
N LYS A 168 -6.32 -4.22 5.83
CA LYS A 168 -5.58 -2.95 6.04
C LYS A 168 -6.52 -1.75 6.12
N LEU A 169 -7.53 -1.67 5.26
CA LEU A 169 -8.45 -0.54 5.21
C LEU A 169 -9.32 -0.40 6.48
N PRO A 170 -10.05 -1.43 6.94
CA PRO A 170 -10.78 -1.37 8.21
C PRO A 170 -9.88 -1.00 9.39
N ARG A 171 -8.65 -1.53 9.45
CA ARG A 171 -7.69 -1.18 10.49
C ARG A 171 -7.36 0.32 10.48
N LEU A 172 -7.09 0.90 9.30
CA LEU A 172 -6.82 2.32 9.16
C LEU A 172 -8.02 3.17 9.60
N ILE A 173 -9.23 2.77 9.22
CA ILE A 173 -10.47 3.47 9.63
C ILE A 173 -10.62 3.42 11.16
N ILE A 174 -10.45 2.25 11.78
CA ILE A 174 -10.53 2.09 13.24
C ILE A 174 -9.48 2.96 13.95
N GLN A 175 -8.25 3.01 13.44
CA GLN A 175 -7.19 3.84 14.02
C GLN A 175 -7.53 5.33 13.93
N GLN A 176 -8.04 5.79 12.79
CA GLN A 176 -8.45 7.18 12.60
C GLN A 176 -9.63 7.53 13.51
N THR A 177 -10.65 6.67 13.57
CA THR A 177 -11.82 6.86 14.43
C THR A 177 -11.40 6.89 15.90
N THR A 178 -10.56 5.94 16.34
CA THR A 178 -10.01 5.94 17.70
C THR A 178 -9.24 7.22 18.01
N ALA A 179 -8.44 7.74 17.06
CA ALA A 179 -7.72 9.00 17.23
C ALA A 179 -8.65 10.21 17.38
N ARG A 180 -9.76 10.25 16.63
CA ARG A 180 -10.80 11.29 16.77
C ARG A 180 -11.54 11.18 18.10
N LEU A 181 -11.94 9.98 18.51
CA LEU A 181 -12.63 9.74 19.78
C LEU A 181 -11.77 10.00 21.02
N ARG A 182 -10.46 10.19 20.89
CA ARG A 182 -9.61 10.61 22.03
C ARG A 182 -9.99 12.00 22.56
N GLN A 183 -10.69 12.82 21.77
CA GLN A 183 -11.12 14.16 22.17
C GLN A 183 -12.35 14.15 23.09
N PHE A 184 -13.09 13.04 23.16
CA PHE A 184 -14.36 12.95 23.90
C PHE A 184 -14.26 11.91 25.02
N GLU A 185 -14.43 12.34 26.28
CA GLU A 185 -14.34 11.43 27.42
C GLU A 185 -15.55 10.50 27.60
N GLU A 186 -16.70 10.87 27.03
CA GLU A 186 -17.96 10.13 27.17
C GLU A 186 -17.90 8.73 26.51
N TYR A 187 -17.05 8.56 25.49
CA TYR A 187 -16.97 7.34 24.68
C TYR A 187 -15.83 6.39 25.07
N ARG A 188 -15.43 6.37 26.34
CA ARG A 188 -14.34 5.50 26.84
C ARG A 188 -14.52 4.02 26.48
N LEU A 189 -15.74 3.47 26.63
CA LEU A 189 -16.01 2.05 26.33
C LEU A 189 -15.85 1.74 24.82
N ALA A 190 -16.45 2.58 23.96
CA ALA A 190 -16.34 2.45 22.51
C ALA A 190 -14.88 2.58 22.03
N ARG A 191 -14.12 3.52 22.62
CA ARG A 191 -12.69 3.70 22.33
C ARG A 191 -11.87 2.44 22.66
N THR A 192 -12.10 1.85 23.83
CA THR A 192 -11.40 0.62 24.23
C THR A 192 -11.74 -0.55 23.31
N ALA A 193 -13.01 -0.72 22.95
CA ALA A 193 -13.46 -1.77 22.03
C ALA A 193 -12.84 -1.59 20.63
N LEU A 194 -12.84 -0.37 20.08
CA LEU A 194 -12.19 -0.06 18.80
C LEU A 194 -10.69 -0.31 18.85
N GLN A 195 -10.01 0.04 19.94
CA GLN A 195 -8.58 -0.22 20.10
C GLN A 195 -8.27 -1.73 20.14
N ALA A 196 -9.10 -2.53 20.83
CA ALA A 196 -8.97 -3.97 20.86
C ALA A 196 -9.16 -4.58 19.45
N CYS A 197 -10.21 -4.18 18.73
CA CYS A 197 -10.45 -4.62 17.35
C CYS A 197 -9.30 -4.21 16.40
N GLY A 198 -8.80 -2.97 16.53
CA GLY A 198 -7.65 -2.49 15.78
C GLY A 198 -6.37 -3.28 16.04
N CYS A 199 -6.17 -3.77 17.27
CA CYS A 199 -5.08 -4.68 17.62
C CYS A 199 -5.24 -6.04 16.92
N CYS A 200 -6.43 -6.64 16.98
CA CYS A 200 -6.72 -7.90 16.29
C CYS A 200 -6.48 -7.79 14.78
N LEU A 201 -6.99 -6.74 14.15
CA LEU A 201 -6.78 -6.50 12.71
C LEU A 201 -5.31 -6.25 12.38
N TRP A 202 -4.53 -5.64 13.26
CA TRP A 202 -3.08 -5.52 13.05
C TRP A 202 -2.39 -6.89 13.02
N VAL A 203 -2.74 -7.78 13.95
CA VAL A 203 -2.20 -9.15 13.98
C VAL A 203 -2.60 -9.90 12.70
N VAL A 204 -3.87 -9.82 12.31
CA VAL A 204 -4.37 -10.45 11.07
C VAL A 204 -3.69 -9.87 9.84
N GLU A 205 -3.54 -8.55 9.73
CA GLU A 205 -2.83 -7.90 8.63
C GLU A 205 -1.38 -8.39 8.53
N LYS A 206 -0.67 -8.49 9.67
CA LYS A 206 0.71 -8.99 9.69
C LYS A 206 0.80 -10.46 9.28
N PHE A 207 -0.12 -11.27 9.80
CA PHE A 207 -0.20 -12.67 9.42
C PHE A 207 -0.52 -12.85 7.92
N LEU A 208 -1.51 -12.11 7.39
CA LEU A 208 -1.86 -12.17 5.97
C LEU A 208 -0.74 -11.67 5.07
N ASN A 209 -0.04 -10.60 5.45
CA ASN A 209 1.15 -10.14 4.72
C ASN A 209 2.24 -11.22 4.68
N TYR A 210 2.49 -11.86 5.83
CA TYR A 210 3.47 -12.92 5.93
C TYR A 210 3.07 -14.16 5.10
N LEU A 211 1.81 -14.59 5.21
CA LEU A 211 1.29 -15.72 4.44
C LEU A 211 1.31 -15.45 2.94
N THR A 212 0.86 -14.27 2.51
CA THR A 212 0.78 -13.86 1.10
C THR A 212 2.16 -13.83 0.44
N ARG A 213 3.18 -13.32 1.13
CA ARG A 213 4.58 -13.35 0.65
C ARG A 213 5.07 -14.77 0.40
N ASN A 214 4.82 -15.69 1.34
CA ASN A 214 5.19 -17.09 1.19
C ASN A 214 4.35 -17.80 0.12
N ALA A 215 3.07 -17.43 -0.02
CA ALA A 215 2.18 -17.95 -1.04
C ALA A 215 2.67 -17.55 -2.45
N TYR A 216 3.13 -16.31 -2.66
CA TYR A 216 3.70 -15.89 -3.94
C TYR A 216 4.95 -16.70 -4.30
N THR A 217 5.85 -16.96 -3.36
CA THR A 217 6.97 -17.87 -3.57
C THR A 217 6.48 -19.25 -4.03
N MET A 218 5.45 -19.80 -3.38
CA MET A 218 4.85 -21.08 -3.76
C MET A 218 4.14 -21.06 -5.13
N VAL A 219 3.48 -19.95 -5.50
CA VAL A 219 2.87 -19.75 -6.83
C VAL A 219 3.93 -19.93 -7.92
N VAL A 220 5.09 -19.28 -7.77
CA VAL A 220 6.18 -19.42 -8.72
C VAL A 220 6.75 -20.84 -8.72
N LEU A 221 7.04 -21.38 -7.53
CA LEU A 221 7.72 -22.68 -7.39
C LEU A 221 6.89 -23.87 -7.89
N LYS A 222 5.58 -23.84 -7.66
CA LYS A 222 4.67 -24.95 -8.02
C LYS A 222 3.83 -24.67 -9.26
N ARG A 223 3.89 -23.44 -9.80
CA ARG A 223 3.03 -22.97 -10.90
C ARG A 223 1.53 -23.19 -10.63
N THR A 224 1.10 -22.98 -9.39
CA THR A 224 -0.30 -23.12 -8.95
C THR A 224 -0.94 -21.77 -8.65
N ASN A 225 -2.28 -21.72 -8.59
CA ASN A 225 -3.02 -20.52 -8.22
C ASN A 225 -2.78 -20.12 -6.75
N PHE A 226 -3.14 -18.87 -6.41
CA PHE A 226 -2.90 -18.29 -5.09
C PHE A 226 -3.46 -19.13 -3.94
N CYS A 227 -4.71 -19.60 -4.01
CA CYS A 227 -5.35 -20.32 -2.91
C CYS A 227 -4.66 -21.65 -2.59
N VAL A 228 -4.30 -22.41 -3.62
CA VAL A 228 -3.56 -23.67 -3.46
C VAL A 228 -2.19 -23.39 -2.86
N SER A 229 -1.47 -22.40 -3.39
CA SER A 229 -0.15 -21.99 -2.89
C SER A 229 -0.19 -21.46 -1.46
N ALA A 230 -1.22 -20.70 -1.09
CA ALA A 230 -1.41 -20.19 0.26
C ALA A 230 -1.68 -21.33 1.26
N ARG A 231 -2.47 -22.34 0.89
CA ARG A 231 -2.67 -23.54 1.71
C ARG A 231 -1.35 -24.28 1.95
N LEU A 232 -0.57 -24.49 0.89
CA LEU A 232 0.74 -25.16 1.00
C LEU A 232 1.70 -24.34 1.88
N ALA A 233 1.81 -23.04 1.64
CA ALA A 233 2.61 -22.14 2.47
C ALA A 233 2.18 -22.21 3.94
N PHE A 234 0.88 -22.12 4.22
CA PHE A 234 0.35 -22.24 5.58
C PHE A 234 0.76 -23.56 6.25
N GLN A 235 0.59 -24.69 5.58
CA GLN A 235 0.96 -26.01 6.11
C GLN A 235 2.46 -26.11 6.38
N THR A 236 3.30 -25.61 5.49
CA THR A 236 4.76 -25.58 5.70
C THR A 236 5.16 -24.70 6.88
N LEU A 237 4.51 -23.55 7.04
CA LEU A 237 4.79 -22.60 8.13
C LEU A 237 4.39 -23.17 9.50
N PHE A 238 3.18 -23.73 9.62
CA PHE A 238 2.67 -24.25 10.90
C PHE A 238 3.30 -25.58 11.33
N SER A 239 3.69 -26.42 10.37
CA SER A 239 4.37 -27.69 10.70
C SER A 239 5.79 -27.48 11.25
N ASN A 240 6.39 -26.30 11.03
CA ASN A 240 7.79 -26.03 11.37
C ASN A 240 8.00 -24.65 12.02
N THR A 241 7.03 -24.16 12.80
CA THR A 241 6.99 -22.79 13.34
C THR A 241 8.27 -22.37 14.07
N ILE A 242 8.85 -23.25 14.91
CA ILE A 242 10.06 -22.91 15.70
C ILE A 242 11.26 -22.65 14.79
N ARG A 243 11.45 -23.49 13.76
CA ARG A 243 12.58 -23.35 12.83
C ARG A 243 12.44 -22.07 12.00
N VAL A 244 11.22 -21.81 11.52
CA VAL A 244 10.90 -20.61 10.74
C VAL A 244 11.09 -19.33 11.57
N ALA A 245 10.57 -19.31 12.80
CA ALA A 245 10.72 -18.17 13.71
C ALA A 245 12.20 -17.89 14.03
N ALA A 246 13.00 -18.92 14.27
CA ALA A 246 14.43 -18.77 14.52
C ALA A 246 15.17 -18.16 13.31
N ILE A 247 14.90 -18.63 12.09
CA ILE A 247 15.54 -18.11 10.88
C ILE A 247 15.13 -16.65 10.64
N ASN A 248 13.84 -16.32 10.77
CA ASN A 248 13.35 -14.96 10.57
C ASN A 248 13.95 -13.98 11.61
N SER A 249 14.04 -14.39 12.88
CA SER A 249 14.63 -13.57 13.94
C SER A 249 16.10 -13.27 13.71
N ILE A 250 16.89 -14.27 13.29
CA ILE A 250 18.31 -14.06 12.95
C ILE A 250 18.46 -13.14 11.72
N GLY A 251 17.60 -13.32 10.71
CA GLY A 251 17.57 -12.45 9.53
C GLY A 251 17.23 -11.00 9.90
N ASP A 252 16.23 -10.79 10.76
CA ASP A 252 15.83 -9.48 11.26
C ASP A 252 16.96 -8.79 12.03
N PHE A 253 17.71 -9.54 12.84
CA PHE A 253 18.89 -9.04 13.53
C PHE A 253 20.00 -8.59 12.56
N ILE A 254 20.27 -9.38 11.52
CA ILE A 254 21.28 -9.04 10.51
C ILE A 254 20.85 -7.80 9.71
N LEU A 255 19.56 -7.71 9.34
CA LEU A 255 19.01 -6.54 8.65
C LEU A 255 19.02 -5.29 9.54
N LEU A 256 18.79 -5.44 10.86
CA LEU A 256 18.93 -4.35 11.83
C LEU A 256 20.36 -3.83 11.84
N LEU A 257 21.35 -4.73 11.90
CA LEU A 257 22.76 -4.36 11.89
C LEU A 257 23.14 -3.63 10.58
N GLY A 258 22.66 -4.14 9.44
CA GLY A 258 22.83 -3.46 8.15
C GLY A 258 22.24 -2.05 8.12
N LYS A 259 21.01 -1.87 8.64
CA LYS A 259 20.38 -0.54 8.76
C LYS A 259 21.18 0.40 9.64
N LEU A 260 21.72 -0.07 10.78
CA LEU A 260 22.54 0.73 11.68
C LEU A 260 23.84 1.19 11.00
N ILE A 261 24.50 0.31 10.26
CA ILE A 261 25.72 0.64 9.50
C ILE A 261 25.43 1.68 8.41
N VAL A 262 24.36 1.48 7.62
CA VAL A 262 24.00 2.44 6.56
C VAL A 262 23.63 3.80 7.16
N ALA A 263 22.86 3.81 8.27
CA ALA A 263 22.49 5.04 8.95
C ALA A 263 23.71 5.79 9.51
N SER A 264 24.66 5.09 10.14
CA SER A 264 25.87 5.72 10.68
C SER A 264 26.78 6.26 9.58
N LEU A 265 27.00 5.51 8.49
CA LEU A 265 27.78 5.98 7.34
C LEU A 265 27.13 7.21 6.70
N THR A 266 25.82 7.18 6.49
CA THR A 266 25.09 8.33 5.92
C THR A 266 25.20 9.56 6.82
N ALA A 267 25.11 9.38 8.14
CA ALA A 267 25.30 10.47 9.11
C ALA A 267 26.73 11.04 9.07
N ILE A 268 27.76 10.19 9.01
CA ILE A 268 29.16 10.63 8.92
C ILE A 268 29.39 11.43 7.63
N VAL A 269 28.94 10.91 6.48
CA VAL A 269 29.05 11.62 5.20
C VAL A 269 28.31 12.95 5.25
N GLY A 270 27.10 12.98 5.81
CA GLY A 270 26.34 14.22 6.01
C GLY A 270 27.07 15.26 6.85
N VAL A 271 27.69 14.85 7.97
CA VAL A 271 28.47 15.75 8.83
C VAL A 271 29.71 16.28 8.11
N ILE A 272 30.41 15.44 7.34
CA ILE A 272 31.57 15.87 6.55
C ILE A 272 31.13 16.91 5.51
N LEU A 273 30.06 16.64 4.76
CA LEU A 273 29.52 17.59 3.78
C LEU A 273 29.14 18.93 4.40
N ILE A 274 28.48 18.92 5.56
CA ILE A 274 28.14 20.14 6.30
C ILE A 274 29.40 20.90 6.72
N ARG A 275 30.42 20.21 7.26
CA ARG A 275 31.69 20.85 7.65
C ARG A 275 32.44 21.45 6.47
N VAL A 276 32.46 20.77 5.32
CA VAL A 276 33.06 21.28 4.09
C VAL A 276 32.33 22.55 3.63
N SER A 277 31.00 22.52 3.59
CA SER A 277 30.20 23.70 3.20
C SER A 277 30.42 24.91 4.13
N ILE A 278 30.60 24.68 5.44
CA ILE A 278 30.91 25.76 6.40
C ILE A 278 32.31 26.34 6.18
N MET A 279 33.30 25.51 5.83
CA MET A 279 34.68 25.97 5.61
C MET A 279 34.85 26.73 4.28
N THR A 280 33.97 26.50 3.30
CA THR A 280 33.97 27.21 2.01
C THR A 280 33.26 28.57 2.04
N LEU A 281 32.61 28.93 3.15
CA LEU A 281 31.86 30.17 3.34
C LEU A 281 32.65 31.16 4.20
#